data_AF-A0A383AZW6-F1
#
_entry.id   AF-A0A383AZW6-F1
#
_cell.length_a   1.000
_cell.length_b   1.000
_cell.length_c   1.000
_cell.angle_alpha   90.00
_cell.angle_beta   90.00
_cell.angle_gamma   90.00
#
_symmetry.space_group_name_H-M   'P 1'
#
loop_
_entity.id
_entity.type
_entity.pdbx_description
1 polymer ?
#
loop_
_entity_poly.entity_id
_entity_poly.type
_entity_poly.pdbx_seq_one_letter_code
_entity_poly.pdbx_strand_id
1 'polypeptide(L)'
;IAEALGNSDASLSYKLNGKKEKRALPEKAGHTEALSAISEVIASTGVKPIAIGHRVVHGGEKFKQAALVDDSVLKAIEDYASMAPLHNMANLKGIVTAQEAYPDLPHVVVFDTSFFQTLPQKAFIYALPMSLYREHGIRRYGFHGTSHKFILDSMAKILEKPVSDTSIISAHLGNGCSVSAIEKGVAVDTSLGFIPLEGLVMGTRCGDLDPSLPGTLQKKLGKTADEVSDLLNKQSGLLGISELSNDCR
;
A
#
# COMPACT_ATOMS: atom_id res chain seq x y z
N ILE A 1 7.42 5.68 14.44
CA ILE A 1 7.90 5.40 13.06
C ILE A 1 9.37 5.07 13.16
N ALA A 2 9.73 3.83 12.82
CA ALA A 2 11.13 3.45 12.66
C ALA A 2 11.51 3.61 11.19
N GLU A 3 12.62 4.27 10.91
CA GLU A 3 13.07 4.67 9.57
C GLU A 3 14.51 4.20 9.33
N ALA A 4 14.90 4.10 8.06
CA ALA A 4 16.24 3.67 7.63
C ALA A 4 16.68 2.30 8.22
N LEU A 5 15.73 1.38 8.41
CA LEU A 5 16.03 0.03 8.89
C LEU A 5 16.99 -0.70 7.95
N GLY A 6 17.93 -1.44 8.52
CA GLY A 6 19.01 -2.10 7.79
C GLY A 6 20.21 -1.20 7.45
N ASN A 7 20.12 0.12 7.68
CA ASN A 7 21.21 1.08 7.45
C ASN A 7 21.87 1.54 8.76
N SER A 8 22.96 2.28 8.66
CA SER A 8 23.69 2.84 9.80
C SER A 8 22.96 4.01 10.49
N ASP A 9 22.05 4.68 9.78
CA ASP A 9 21.27 5.82 10.26
C ASP A 9 19.84 5.44 10.73
N ALA A 10 19.63 4.15 11.02
CA ALA A 10 18.36 3.63 11.54
C ALA A 10 17.91 4.42 12.78
N SER A 11 16.65 4.84 12.81
CA SER A 11 16.13 5.66 13.91
C SER A 11 14.67 5.41 14.20
N LEU A 12 14.25 5.70 15.44
CA LEU A 12 12.86 5.67 15.87
C LEU A 12 12.41 7.09 16.23
N SER A 13 11.40 7.57 15.53
CA SER A 13 10.70 8.84 15.82
C SER A 13 9.29 8.56 16.35
N TYR A 14 8.91 9.16 17.47
CA TYR A 14 7.56 9.04 18.04
C TYR A 14 7.09 10.35 18.66
N LYS A 15 5.79 10.45 18.95
CA LYS A 15 5.20 11.61 19.62
C LYS A 15 4.45 11.13 20.86
N LEU A 16 4.83 11.61 22.03
CA LEU A 16 4.18 11.30 23.31
C LEU A 16 3.74 12.61 23.97
N ASN A 17 2.47 12.70 24.39
CA ASN A 17 1.91 13.89 25.04
C ASN A 17 2.19 15.20 24.29
N GLY A 18 2.09 15.18 22.97
CA GLY A 18 2.35 16.37 22.15
C GLY A 18 3.83 16.60 21.80
N LYS A 19 4.78 15.95 22.48
CA LYS A 19 6.22 16.13 22.29
C LYS A 19 6.78 15.10 21.32
N LYS A 20 7.50 15.56 20.30
CA LYS A 20 8.21 14.69 19.35
C LYS A 20 9.56 14.30 19.94
N GLU A 21 9.86 13.02 19.92
CA GLU A 21 11.15 12.45 20.30
C GLU A 21 11.71 11.63 19.14
N LYS A 22 13.04 11.63 19.02
CA LYS A 22 13.78 10.84 18.04
C LYS A 22 14.98 10.23 18.74
N ARG A 23 15.19 8.92 18.57
CA ARG A 23 16.36 8.20 19.06
C ARG A 23 16.96 7.36 17.96
N ALA A 24 18.28 7.20 17.98
CA ALA A 24 18.96 6.26 17.10
C ALA A 24 18.62 4.82 17.50
N LEU A 25 18.54 3.94 16.51
CA LEU A 25 18.52 2.49 16.72
C LEU A 25 19.94 1.94 16.51
N PRO A 26 20.22 0.68 16.93
CA PRO A 26 21.49 0.03 16.61
C PRO A 26 21.78 0.06 15.11
N GLU A 27 23.06 0.08 14.73
CA GLU A 27 23.45 0.00 13.31
C GLU A 27 22.86 -1.26 12.68
N LYS A 28 22.28 -1.10 11.48
CA LYS A 28 21.60 -2.18 10.75
C LYS A 28 20.41 -2.79 11.48
N ALA A 29 19.81 -2.07 12.43
CA ALA A 29 18.58 -2.47 13.11
C ALA A 29 17.51 -2.90 12.09
N GLY A 30 16.97 -4.10 12.29
CA GLY A 30 15.89 -4.68 11.52
C GLY A 30 14.53 -4.44 12.17
N HIS A 31 13.56 -5.27 11.78
CA HIS A 31 12.19 -5.17 12.29
C HIS A 31 12.11 -5.54 13.77
N THR A 32 12.93 -6.50 14.21
CA THR A 32 12.96 -6.98 15.60
C THR A 32 13.44 -5.89 16.55
N GLU A 33 14.57 -5.24 16.26
CA GLU A 33 15.10 -4.15 17.07
C GLU A 33 14.17 -2.94 17.06
N ALA A 34 13.59 -2.62 15.91
CA ALA A 34 12.60 -1.56 15.78
C ALA A 34 11.36 -1.83 16.63
N LEU A 35 10.83 -3.06 16.60
CA LEU A 35 9.65 -3.44 17.36
C LEU A 35 9.95 -3.47 18.86
N SER A 36 11.10 -4.00 19.27
CA SER A 36 11.55 -3.95 20.67
C SER A 36 11.59 -2.50 21.19
N ALA A 37 12.20 -1.60 20.42
CA ALA A 37 12.24 -0.18 20.74
C ALA A 37 10.86 0.48 20.78
N ILE A 38 9.90 0.05 19.96
CA ILE A 38 8.51 0.51 20.02
C ILE A 38 7.82 0.00 21.30
N SER A 39 8.03 -1.27 21.65
CA SER A 39 7.46 -1.92 22.83
C SER A 39 7.91 -1.24 24.13
N GLU A 40 9.18 -0.84 24.23
CA GLU A 40 9.69 -0.05 25.37
C GLU A 40 8.93 1.28 25.53
N VAL A 41 8.71 1.99 24.41
CA VAL A 41 7.98 3.26 24.42
C VAL A 41 6.54 3.02 24.86
N ILE A 42 5.86 2.00 24.33
CA ILE A 42 4.49 1.66 24.74
C ILE A 42 4.44 1.31 26.23
N ALA A 43 5.35 0.49 26.72
CA ALA A 43 5.42 0.10 28.13
C ALA A 43 5.57 1.32 29.06
N SER A 44 6.36 2.33 28.66
CA SER A 44 6.53 3.57 29.42
C SER A 44 5.24 4.38 29.60
N THR A 45 4.25 4.17 28.74
CA THR A 45 2.94 4.85 28.82
C THR A 45 1.95 4.17 29.78
N GLY A 46 2.24 2.94 30.21
CA GLY A 46 1.31 2.09 30.97
C GLY A 46 0.16 1.51 30.13
N VAL A 47 0.08 1.84 28.85
CA VAL A 47 -0.93 1.28 27.92
C VAL A 47 -0.58 -0.17 27.60
N LYS A 48 -1.59 -1.04 27.69
CA LYS A 48 -1.49 -2.44 27.26
C LYS A 48 -2.20 -2.60 25.92
N PRO A 49 -1.49 -2.98 24.84
CA PRO A 49 -2.13 -3.28 23.56
C PRO A 49 -3.11 -4.45 23.72
N ILE A 50 -4.25 -4.38 23.02
CA ILE A 50 -5.27 -5.44 23.00
C ILE A 50 -5.33 -6.20 21.67
N ALA A 51 -4.63 -5.68 20.64
CA ALA A 51 -4.58 -6.22 19.29
C ALA A 51 -3.44 -5.55 18.51
N ILE A 52 -3.03 -6.15 17.39
CA ILE A 52 -2.07 -5.56 16.45
C ILE A 52 -2.67 -5.54 15.05
N GLY A 53 -2.75 -4.34 14.45
CA GLY A 53 -3.21 -4.14 13.09
C GLY A 53 -2.04 -4.01 12.11
N HIS A 54 -2.10 -4.76 11.02
CA HIS A 54 -1.10 -4.79 9.94
C HIS A 54 -1.71 -4.26 8.65
N ARG A 55 -1.13 -3.19 8.10
CA ARG A 55 -1.46 -2.79 6.74
C ARG A 55 -0.69 -3.68 5.77
N VAL A 56 -1.39 -4.30 4.83
CA VAL A 56 -0.80 -5.10 3.76
C VAL A 56 -1.19 -4.49 2.42
N VAL A 57 -0.24 -4.39 1.49
CA VAL A 57 -0.51 -3.76 0.19
C VAL A 57 -1.47 -4.60 -0.65
N HIS A 58 -1.15 -5.87 -0.89
CA HIS A 58 -1.91 -6.71 -1.82
C HIS A 58 -2.54 -7.92 -1.13
N GLY A 59 -3.87 -8.05 -1.21
CA GLY A 59 -4.64 -9.21 -0.73
C GLY A 59 -5.30 -10.03 -1.85
N GLY A 60 -5.14 -9.57 -3.10
CA GLY A 60 -5.74 -10.20 -4.27
C GLY A 60 -7.26 -10.30 -4.18
N GLU A 61 -7.83 -11.34 -4.79
CA GLU A 61 -9.29 -11.52 -4.81
C GLU A 61 -9.85 -12.20 -3.55
N LYS A 62 -8.99 -12.86 -2.78
CA LYS A 62 -9.39 -13.65 -1.60
C LYS A 62 -9.92 -12.76 -0.48
N PHE A 63 -9.27 -11.62 -0.23
CA PHE A 63 -9.57 -10.79 0.94
C PHE A 63 -10.36 -9.53 0.57
N LYS A 64 -11.68 -9.61 0.76
CA LYS A 64 -12.62 -8.50 0.54
C LYS A 64 -12.76 -7.56 1.74
N GLN A 65 -12.22 -7.96 2.89
CA GLN A 65 -12.26 -7.21 4.14
C GLN A 65 -11.04 -7.56 4.99
N ALA A 66 -10.89 -6.86 6.12
CA ALA A 66 -9.88 -7.21 7.12
C ALA A 66 -10.05 -8.65 7.62
N ALA A 67 -8.95 -9.32 7.96
CA ALA A 67 -8.94 -10.70 8.42
C ALA A 67 -8.05 -10.86 9.66
N LEU A 68 -8.43 -11.77 10.56
CA LEU A 68 -7.52 -12.26 11.59
C LEU A 68 -6.36 -13.01 10.92
N VAL A 69 -5.15 -12.83 11.41
CA VAL A 69 -3.97 -13.50 10.87
C VAL A 69 -4.01 -14.97 11.27
N ASP A 70 -4.01 -15.82 10.26
CA ASP A 70 -3.80 -17.27 10.33
C ASP A 70 -2.82 -17.71 9.24
N ASP A 71 -2.46 -18.99 9.21
CA ASP A 71 -1.54 -19.55 8.20
C ASP A 71 -2.06 -19.33 6.77
N SER A 72 -3.37 -19.30 6.57
CA SER A 72 -3.99 -19.08 5.26
C SER A 72 -3.87 -17.63 4.79
N VAL A 73 -3.79 -16.68 5.72
CA VAL A 73 -3.51 -15.27 5.48
C VAL A 73 -2.03 -15.09 5.16
N LEU A 74 -1.15 -15.65 5.98
CA LEU A 74 0.31 -15.57 5.75
C LEU A 74 0.67 -16.15 4.38
N LYS A 75 0.12 -17.33 4.06
CA LYS A 75 0.35 -17.97 2.76
C LYS A 75 -0.14 -17.13 1.59
N ALA A 76 -1.32 -16.53 1.72
CA ALA A 76 -1.84 -15.68 0.66
C ALA A 76 -1.03 -14.39 0.49
N ILE A 77 -0.51 -13.78 1.56
CA ILE A 77 0.39 -12.63 1.48
C ILE A 77 1.66 -13.00 0.71
N GLU A 78 2.22 -14.19 0.98
CA GLU A 78 3.37 -14.75 0.27
C GLU A 78 3.06 -15.01 -1.21
N ASP A 79 1.93 -15.63 -1.53
CA ASP A 79 1.55 -15.94 -2.92
C ASP A 79 1.40 -14.66 -3.75
N TYR A 80 0.81 -13.60 -3.18
CA TYR A 80 0.70 -12.29 -3.81
C TYR A 80 1.99 -11.46 -3.75
N ALA A 81 3.04 -11.93 -3.05
CA ALA A 81 4.35 -11.30 -3.14
C ALA A 81 4.93 -11.42 -4.55
N SER A 82 4.55 -12.43 -5.34
CA SER A 82 4.92 -12.47 -6.76
C SER A 82 4.44 -11.23 -7.54
N MET A 83 3.32 -10.62 -7.14
CA MET A 83 2.73 -9.44 -7.78
C MET A 83 3.21 -8.11 -7.16
N ALA A 84 3.58 -8.12 -5.88
CA ALA A 84 4.06 -6.95 -5.15
C ALA A 84 5.27 -7.27 -4.24
N PRO A 85 6.40 -7.73 -4.80
CA PRO A 85 7.44 -8.44 -4.04
C PRO A 85 8.09 -7.56 -2.96
N LEU A 86 8.36 -6.30 -3.27
CA LEU A 86 9.00 -5.39 -2.33
C LEU A 86 8.10 -5.00 -1.16
N HIS A 87 6.79 -4.97 -1.36
CA HIS A 87 5.85 -4.51 -0.34
C HIS A 87 5.31 -5.68 0.51
N ASN A 88 4.79 -6.72 -0.14
CA ASN A 88 4.16 -7.82 0.57
C ASN A 88 5.19 -8.62 1.41
N MET A 89 6.43 -8.78 0.95
CA MET A 89 7.47 -9.47 1.76
C MET A 89 7.87 -8.66 2.99
N ALA A 90 7.96 -7.33 2.87
CA ALA A 90 8.22 -6.47 4.02
C ALA A 90 7.04 -6.50 5.01
N ASN A 91 5.80 -6.51 4.51
CA ASN A 91 4.61 -6.66 5.35
C ASN A 91 4.58 -8.01 6.07
N LEU A 92 4.88 -9.11 5.37
CA LEU A 92 4.95 -10.45 5.94
C LEU A 92 6.00 -10.53 7.05
N LYS A 93 7.20 -9.99 6.82
CA LYS A 93 8.24 -9.92 7.84
C LYS A 93 7.78 -9.15 9.09
N GLY A 94 7.13 -8.00 8.90
CA GLY A 94 6.55 -7.23 10.00
C GLY A 94 5.48 -7.99 10.80
N ILE A 95 4.62 -8.75 10.11
CA ILE A 95 3.59 -9.58 10.75
C ILE A 95 4.23 -10.66 11.61
N VAL A 96 5.16 -11.44 11.05
CA VAL A 96 5.83 -12.55 11.76
C VAL A 96 6.59 -12.03 12.98
N THR A 97 7.41 -10.99 12.81
CA THR A 97 8.13 -10.37 13.93
C THR A 97 7.20 -9.86 15.02
N ALA A 98 6.02 -9.34 14.65
CA ALA A 98 5.05 -8.92 15.65
C ALA A 98 4.39 -10.09 16.37
N GLN A 99 4.08 -11.20 15.68
CA GLN A 99 3.49 -12.39 16.29
C GLN A 99 4.46 -13.04 17.28
N GLU A 100 5.76 -13.02 16.98
CA GLU A 100 6.81 -13.47 17.91
C GLU A 100 6.88 -12.59 19.17
N ALA A 101 6.73 -11.27 19.02
CA ALA A 101 6.80 -10.34 20.15
C ALA A 101 5.51 -10.28 20.99
N TYR A 102 4.36 -10.58 20.39
CA TYR A 102 3.04 -10.47 21.02
C TYR A 102 2.15 -11.69 20.70
N PRO A 103 2.57 -12.91 21.09
CA PRO A 103 1.89 -14.14 20.68
C PRO A 103 0.45 -14.26 21.20
N ASP A 104 0.15 -13.62 22.33
CA ASP A 104 -1.17 -13.70 22.98
C ASP A 104 -2.18 -12.66 22.45
N LEU A 105 -1.74 -11.72 21.61
CA LEU A 105 -2.63 -10.71 21.06
C LEU A 105 -3.26 -11.18 19.74
N PRO A 106 -4.48 -10.75 19.41
CA PRO A 106 -5.03 -10.95 18.09
C PRO A 106 -4.32 -10.04 17.07
N HIS A 107 -3.87 -10.65 15.96
CA HIS A 107 -3.30 -9.94 14.82
C HIS A 107 -4.34 -9.83 13.72
N VAL A 108 -4.51 -8.63 13.16
CA VAL A 108 -5.46 -8.35 12.07
C VAL A 108 -4.73 -7.75 10.89
N VAL A 109 -4.99 -8.24 9.69
CA VAL A 109 -4.50 -7.64 8.43
C VAL A 109 -5.60 -6.81 7.78
N VAL A 110 -5.20 -5.66 7.24
CA VAL A 110 -6.05 -4.76 6.46
C VAL A 110 -5.37 -4.52 5.12
N PHE A 111 -6.01 -4.98 4.04
CA PHE A 111 -5.45 -4.91 2.70
C PHE A 111 -5.86 -3.64 1.98
N ASP A 112 -4.91 -2.92 1.36
CA ASP A 112 -5.22 -1.73 0.56
C ASP A 112 -6.10 -2.02 -0.66
N THR A 113 -6.10 -3.26 -1.12
CA THR A 113 -6.87 -3.76 -2.27
C THR A 113 -8.29 -4.22 -1.90
N SER A 114 -8.60 -4.38 -0.62
CA SER A 114 -9.87 -4.97 -0.15
C SER A 114 -11.09 -4.13 -0.52
N PHE A 115 -11.00 -2.80 -0.35
CA PHE A 115 -12.10 -1.87 -0.64
C PHE A 115 -12.55 -1.91 -2.11
N PHE A 116 -11.65 -2.30 -3.03
CA PHE A 116 -11.91 -2.35 -4.47
C PHE A 116 -12.33 -3.73 -4.96
N GLN A 117 -12.50 -4.71 -4.07
CA GLN A 117 -13.05 -6.01 -4.46
C GLN A 117 -14.53 -5.96 -4.88
N THR A 118 -15.17 -4.79 -4.73
CA THR A 118 -16.51 -4.52 -5.24
C THR A 118 -16.54 -3.99 -6.67
N LEU A 119 -15.38 -3.72 -7.29
CA LEU A 119 -15.33 -3.22 -8.66
C LEU A 119 -16.10 -4.17 -9.60
N PRO A 120 -16.97 -3.65 -10.47
CA PRO A 120 -17.66 -4.47 -11.46
C PRO A 120 -16.68 -4.93 -12.55
N GLN A 121 -16.99 -6.03 -13.24
CA GLN A 121 -16.13 -6.61 -14.28
C GLN A 121 -15.69 -5.60 -15.35
N LYS A 122 -16.60 -4.70 -15.74
CA LYS A 122 -16.32 -3.61 -16.69
C LYS A 122 -15.21 -2.65 -16.26
N ALA A 123 -14.92 -2.55 -14.96
CA ALA A 123 -13.93 -1.65 -14.40
C ALA A 123 -12.59 -2.34 -14.10
N PHE A 124 -12.60 -3.66 -13.85
CA PHE A 124 -11.38 -4.38 -13.49
C PHE A 124 -10.76 -5.23 -14.58
N ILE A 125 -11.50 -5.59 -15.64
CA ILE A 125 -10.95 -6.33 -16.76
C ILE A 125 -10.24 -5.37 -17.70
N TYR A 126 -8.94 -5.62 -17.93
CA TYR A 126 -8.22 -5.01 -19.03
C TYR A 126 -8.64 -5.63 -20.36
N ALA A 127 -8.58 -4.85 -21.45
CA ALA A 127 -8.84 -5.32 -22.81
C ALA A 127 -7.69 -6.19 -23.36
N LEU A 128 -7.41 -7.28 -22.66
CA LEU A 128 -6.39 -8.29 -22.94
C LEU A 128 -7.05 -9.67 -23.08
N PRO A 129 -6.35 -10.69 -23.61
CA PRO A 129 -6.87 -12.05 -23.63
C PRO A 129 -7.36 -12.50 -22.24
N MET A 130 -8.61 -12.95 -22.14
CA MET A 130 -9.24 -13.35 -20.88
C MET A 130 -8.54 -14.49 -20.15
N SER A 131 -7.67 -15.27 -20.82
CA SER A 131 -6.79 -16.25 -20.16
C SER A 131 -5.85 -15.58 -19.15
N LEU A 132 -5.33 -14.39 -19.44
CA LEU A 132 -4.44 -13.65 -18.52
C LEU A 132 -5.14 -13.31 -17.20
N TYR A 133 -6.42 -12.97 -17.25
CA TYR A 133 -7.23 -12.82 -16.04
C TYR A 133 -7.43 -14.16 -15.33
N ARG A 134 -7.91 -15.19 -16.04
CA ARG A 134 -8.30 -16.48 -15.45
C ARG A 134 -7.13 -17.27 -14.86
N GLU A 135 -5.96 -17.20 -15.49
CA GLU A 135 -4.80 -18.04 -15.16
C GLU A 135 -3.76 -17.28 -14.30
N HIS A 136 -3.68 -15.95 -14.46
CA HIS A 136 -2.65 -15.14 -13.80
C HIS A 136 -3.23 -14.01 -12.92
N GLY A 137 -4.55 -13.87 -12.84
CA GLY A 137 -5.17 -12.82 -12.03
C GLY A 137 -4.84 -11.40 -12.50
N ILE A 138 -4.53 -11.21 -13.79
CA ILE A 138 -4.25 -9.88 -14.36
C ILE A 138 -5.56 -9.10 -14.48
N ARG A 139 -5.74 -8.16 -13.55
CA ARG A 139 -6.89 -7.26 -13.43
C ARG A 139 -6.51 -5.98 -12.70
N ARG A 140 -7.40 -4.99 -12.70
CA ARG A 140 -7.33 -3.89 -11.75
C ARG A 140 -7.61 -4.40 -10.34
N TYR A 141 -6.69 -4.13 -9.42
CA TYR A 141 -6.90 -4.35 -7.99
C TYR A 141 -7.17 -3.04 -7.25
N GLY A 142 -6.49 -1.95 -7.62
CA GLY A 142 -6.60 -0.67 -6.92
C GLY A 142 -5.89 -0.66 -5.56
N PHE A 143 -5.40 0.51 -5.14
CA PHE A 143 -4.70 0.68 -3.85
C PHE A 143 -5.16 1.96 -3.15
N HIS A 144 -4.65 2.19 -1.93
CA HIS A 144 -5.16 3.21 -1.01
C HIS A 144 -6.62 2.98 -0.57
N GLY A 145 -7.11 1.73 -0.62
CA GLY A 145 -8.49 1.39 -0.29
C GLY A 145 -8.89 1.79 1.14
N THR A 146 -7.99 1.59 2.11
CA THR A 146 -8.21 2.04 3.50
C THR A 146 -8.42 3.56 3.58
N SER A 147 -7.67 4.35 2.80
CA SER A 147 -7.83 5.80 2.76
C SER A 147 -9.12 6.22 2.07
N HIS A 148 -9.45 5.61 0.92
CA HIS A 148 -10.67 5.93 0.20
C HIS A 148 -11.92 5.56 1.02
N LYS A 149 -11.89 4.41 1.71
CA LYS A 149 -12.93 4.02 2.66
C LYS A 149 -13.08 5.03 3.80
N PHE A 150 -11.96 5.45 4.40
CA PHE A 150 -11.99 6.47 5.46
C PHE A 150 -12.59 7.79 4.97
N ILE A 151 -12.23 8.24 3.76
CA ILE A 151 -12.78 9.47 3.15
C ILE A 151 -14.28 9.32 2.93
N LEU A 152 -14.74 8.19 2.37
CA LEU A 152 -16.17 7.89 2.23
C LEU A 152 -16.91 7.95 3.56
N ASP A 153 -16.43 7.23 4.57
CA ASP A 153 -17.06 7.15 5.89
C ASP A 153 -17.10 8.54 6.57
N SER A 154 -16.09 9.38 6.32
CA SER A 154 -16.03 10.76 6.83
C SER A 154 -16.98 11.69 6.09
N MET A 155 -17.08 11.55 4.76
CA MET A 155 -17.99 12.35 3.93
C MET A 155 -19.44 12.00 4.19
N ALA A 156 -19.78 10.72 4.39
CA ALA A 156 -21.12 10.31 4.78
C ALA A 156 -21.56 11.00 6.09
N LYS A 157 -20.66 11.08 7.09
CA LYS A 157 -20.92 11.80 8.35
C LYS A 157 -21.13 13.30 8.13
N ILE A 158 -20.27 13.96 7.35
CA ILE A 158 -20.36 15.40 7.09
C ILE A 158 -21.62 15.74 6.29
N LEU A 159 -22.04 14.87 5.38
CA LEU A 159 -23.26 15.03 4.58
C LEU A 159 -24.52 14.57 5.31
N GLU A 160 -24.40 14.06 6.54
CA GLU A 160 -25.49 13.50 7.34
C GLU A 160 -26.31 12.44 6.59
N LYS A 161 -25.62 11.59 5.83
CA LYS A 161 -26.22 10.51 5.02
C LYS A 161 -25.66 9.15 5.41
N PRO A 162 -26.43 8.06 5.28
CA PRO A 162 -25.86 6.73 5.39
C PRO A 162 -24.82 6.53 4.27
N VAL A 163 -23.79 5.71 4.56
CA VAL A 163 -22.74 5.37 3.59
C VAL A 163 -23.33 4.80 2.30
N SER A 164 -24.39 3.98 2.42
CA SER A 164 -25.11 3.38 1.30
C SER A 164 -25.78 4.39 0.35
N ASP A 165 -26.00 5.63 0.78
CA ASP A 165 -26.60 6.69 -0.04
C ASP A 165 -25.59 7.78 -0.42
N THR A 166 -24.30 7.53 -0.17
CA THR A 166 -23.23 8.50 -0.41
C THR A 166 -22.44 8.11 -1.66
N SER A 167 -22.46 8.98 -2.67
CA SER A 167 -21.63 8.86 -3.88
C SER A 167 -20.62 9.99 -3.93
N ILE A 168 -19.34 9.67 -4.11
CA ILE A 168 -18.24 10.62 -4.16
C ILE A 168 -17.19 10.23 -5.19
N ILE A 169 -16.46 11.24 -5.67
CA ILE A 169 -15.14 11.04 -6.26
C ILE A 169 -14.13 11.37 -5.16
N SER A 170 -13.31 10.38 -4.80
CA SER A 170 -12.31 10.53 -3.74
C SER A 170 -10.93 10.62 -4.37
N ALA A 171 -10.18 11.68 -4.07
CA ALA A 171 -8.80 11.86 -4.51
C ALA A 171 -7.84 11.74 -3.32
N HIS A 172 -7.01 10.71 -3.30
CA HIS A 172 -5.91 10.55 -2.37
C HIS A 172 -4.63 11.04 -3.05
N LEU A 173 -4.14 12.22 -2.66
CA LEU A 173 -3.03 12.90 -3.31
C LEU A 173 -1.85 13.03 -2.34
N GLY A 174 -0.85 12.17 -2.51
CA GLY A 174 0.39 12.18 -1.73
C GLY A 174 1.58 11.83 -2.63
N ASN A 175 2.64 11.22 -2.08
CA ASN A 175 3.75 10.74 -2.92
C ASN A 175 3.30 9.62 -3.88
N GLY A 176 2.30 8.83 -3.47
CA GLY A 176 1.47 8.02 -4.37
C GLY A 176 0.10 8.67 -4.49
N CYS A 177 -0.47 8.66 -5.69
CA CYS A 177 -1.75 9.32 -5.97
C CYS A 177 -2.77 8.30 -6.51
N SER A 178 -4.04 8.46 -6.12
CA SER A 178 -5.15 7.72 -6.70
C SER A 178 -6.46 8.50 -6.65
N VAL A 179 -7.31 8.26 -7.65
CA VAL A 179 -8.69 8.73 -7.66
C VAL A 179 -9.61 7.52 -7.72
N SER A 180 -10.68 7.53 -6.94
CA SER A 180 -11.67 6.46 -6.92
C SER A 180 -13.08 7.02 -7.09
N ALA A 181 -13.86 6.39 -7.96
CA ALA A 181 -15.29 6.62 -8.08
C ALA A 181 -16.02 5.68 -7.13
N ILE A 182 -16.81 6.26 -6.23
CA ILE A 182 -17.57 5.53 -5.22
C ILE A 182 -19.03 5.90 -5.41
N GLU A 183 -19.86 4.91 -5.71
CA GLU A 183 -21.29 5.08 -5.92
C GLU A 183 -22.05 4.35 -4.81
N LYS A 184 -22.93 5.07 -4.09
CA LYS A 184 -23.77 4.47 -3.04
C LYS A 184 -22.96 3.64 -2.02
N GLY A 185 -21.82 4.18 -1.62
CA GLY A 185 -20.90 3.55 -0.66
C GLY A 185 -20.03 2.42 -1.23
N VAL A 186 -20.13 2.12 -2.53
CA VAL A 186 -19.43 1.01 -3.19
C VAL A 186 -18.42 1.56 -4.18
N ALA A 187 -17.18 1.07 -4.13
CA ALA A 187 -16.18 1.43 -5.14
C ALA A 187 -16.57 0.83 -6.49
N VAL A 188 -16.70 1.68 -7.51
CA VAL A 188 -17.11 1.30 -8.88
C VAL A 188 -16.01 1.53 -9.91
N ASP A 189 -15.02 2.39 -9.61
CA ASP A 189 -13.79 2.52 -10.39
C ASP A 189 -12.64 3.10 -9.53
N THR A 190 -11.39 2.91 -9.97
CA THR A 190 -10.21 3.51 -9.35
C THR A 190 -9.06 3.63 -10.34
N SER A 191 -8.24 4.68 -10.20
CA SER A 191 -7.17 4.97 -11.15
C SER A 191 -6.02 3.96 -11.08
N LEU A 192 -5.72 3.43 -9.89
CA LEU A 192 -4.61 2.48 -9.74
C LEU A 192 -4.99 1.10 -10.25
N GLY A 193 -4.02 0.44 -10.87
CA GLY A 193 -4.19 -0.75 -11.69
C GLY A 193 -3.96 -2.08 -10.99
N PHE A 194 -3.32 -2.97 -11.75
CA PHE A 194 -2.73 -4.22 -11.29
C PHE A 194 -1.62 -3.99 -10.24
N ILE A 195 -0.80 -2.96 -10.46
CA ILE A 195 0.24 -2.46 -9.55
C ILE A 195 0.06 -0.95 -9.35
N PRO A 196 0.65 -0.34 -8.30
CA PRO A 196 0.45 1.08 -8.00
C PRO A 196 1.27 2.01 -8.92
N LEU A 197 1.25 1.77 -10.23
CA LEU A 197 1.93 2.55 -11.27
C LEU A 197 0.93 3.29 -12.19
N GLU A 198 -0.19 2.65 -12.53
CA GLU A 198 -1.22 3.18 -13.44
C GLU A 198 -1.93 4.41 -12.85
N GLY A 199 -2.44 5.29 -13.70
CA GLY A 199 -3.29 6.41 -13.36
C GLY A 199 -2.54 7.74 -13.30
N LEU A 200 -2.64 8.42 -12.16
CA LEU A 200 -2.13 9.78 -11.99
C LEU A 200 -0.60 9.85 -12.04
N VAL A 201 -0.09 11.03 -12.43
CA VAL A 201 1.29 11.43 -12.13
C VAL A 201 1.49 11.47 -10.61
N MET A 202 2.60 10.90 -10.14
CA MET A 202 2.93 10.83 -8.71
C MET A 202 4.35 11.37 -8.46
N GLY A 203 4.86 11.26 -7.22
CA GLY A 203 6.19 11.80 -6.89
C GLY A 203 7.30 11.24 -7.77
N THR A 204 7.42 9.91 -7.86
CA THR A 204 8.48 9.24 -8.65
C THR A 204 7.95 8.28 -9.72
N ARG A 205 6.62 8.13 -9.80
CA ARG A 205 5.95 7.18 -10.69
C ARG A 205 5.34 7.90 -11.88
N CYS A 206 5.46 7.29 -13.06
CA CYS A 206 5.02 7.90 -14.30
C CYS A 206 3.50 8.11 -14.41
N GLY A 207 2.69 7.21 -13.84
CA GLY A 207 1.25 7.18 -14.16
C GLY A 207 1.01 6.54 -15.53
N ASP A 208 -0.09 6.94 -16.17
CA ASP A 208 -0.50 6.45 -17.48
C ASP A 208 0.51 6.82 -18.59
N LEU A 209 0.79 5.84 -19.45
CA LEU A 209 1.67 5.96 -20.61
C LEU A 209 1.14 5.13 -21.78
N ASP A 210 1.69 5.34 -22.97
CA ASP A 210 1.51 4.42 -24.10
C ASP A 210 2.01 3.02 -23.71
N PRO A 211 1.19 1.96 -23.84
CA PRO A 211 1.59 0.57 -23.52
C PRO A 211 2.83 0.06 -24.28
N SER A 212 3.17 0.65 -25.42
CA SER A 212 4.35 0.29 -26.23
C SER A 212 5.64 0.96 -25.75
N LEU A 213 5.55 1.98 -24.89
CA LEU A 213 6.68 2.78 -24.47
C LEU A 213 7.70 1.99 -23.63
N PRO A 214 7.33 1.15 -22.64
CA PRO A 214 8.31 0.36 -21.89
C PRO A 214 9.15 -0.55 -22.79
N GLY A 215 8.54 -1.20 -23.78
CA GLY A 215 9.26 -2.03 -24.76
C GLY A 215 10.17 -1.21 -25.68
N THR A 216 9.75 0.01 -26.02
CA THR A 216 10.55 0.96 -26.81
C THR A 216 11.78 1.44 -26.03
N LEU A 217 11.61 1.77 -24.74
CA LEU A 217 12.70 2.17 -23.85
C LEU A 217 13.73 1.06 -23.66
N GLN A 218 13.29 -0.19 -23.46
CA GLN A 218 14.20 -1.34 -23.38
C GLN A 218 15.11 -1.41 -24.61
N LYS A 219 14.52 -1.38 -25.82
CA LYS A 219 15.28 -1.44 -27.08
C LYS A 219 16.21 -0.25 -27.27
N LYS A 220 15.73 0.96 -26.99
CA LYS A 220 16.49 2.20 -27.25
C LYS A 220 17.62 2.42 -26.25
N LEU A 221 17.43 2.03 -24.99
CA LEU A 221 18.40 2.24 -23.92
C LEU A 221 19.26 1.00 -23.64
N GLY A 222 18.97 -0.14 -24.27
CA GLY A 222 19.64 -1.41 -23.96
C GLY A 222 19.36 -1.90 -22.54
N LYS A 223 18.22 -1.51 -21.96
CA LYS A 223 17.83 -1.82 -20.58
C LYS A 223 16.99 -3.08 -20.49
N THR A 224 17.10 -3.80 -19.38
CA THR A 224 16.21 -4.92 -19.05
C THR A 224 14.81 -4.44 -18.69
N ALA A 225 13.84 -5.37 -18.64
CA ALA A 225 12.49 -5.07 -18.18
C ALA A 225 12.47 -4.52 -16.74
N ASP A 226 13.32 -5.06 -15.85
CA ASP A 226 13.43 -4.62 -14.47
C ASP A 226 14.01 -3.21 -14.36
N GLU A 227 15.04 -2.90 -15.15
CA GLU A 227 15.61 -1.55 -15.18
C GLU A 227 14.63 -0.50 -15.70
N VAL A 228 13.81 -0.86 -16.70
CA VAL A 228 12.75 0.04 -17.19
C VAL A 228 11.64 0.16 -16.15
N SER A 229 11.25 -0.92 -15.49
CA SER A 229 10.29 -0.88 -14.38
C SER A 229 10.77 0.05 -13.25
N ASP A 230 12.06 -0.03 -12.90
CA ASP A 230 12.69 0.85 -11.92
C ASP A 230 12.70 2.32 -12.36
N LEU A 231 13.00 2.59 -13.63
CA LEU A 231 12.92 3.93 -14.21
C LEU A 231 11.50 4.50 -14.06
N LEU A 232 10.48 3.72 -14.41
CA LEU A 232 9.08 4.13 -14.36
C LEU A 232 8.56 4.33 -12.93
N ASN A 233 9.11 3.61 -11.94
CA ASN A 233 8.67 3.68 -10.55
C ASN A 233 9.45 4.68 -9.68
N LYS A 234 10.74 4.90 -9.97
CA LYS A 234 11.66 5.62 -9.08
C LYS A 234 12.27 6.88 -9.69
N GLN A 235 12.28 7.00 -11.01
CA GLN A 235 12.96 8.10 -11.73
C GLN A 235 12.01 8.91 -12.61
N SER A 236 10.69 8.66 -12.52
CA SER A 236 9.66 9.31 -13.33
C SER A 236 8.82 10.26 -12.47
N GLY A 237 7.59 10.55 -12.89
CA GLY A 237 6.67 11.39 -12.12
C GLY A 237 7.17 12.83 -11.98
N LEU A 238 6.78 13.49 -10.89
CA LEU A 238 7.20 14.86 -10.56
C LEU A 238 8.73 15.00 -10.51
N LEU A 239 9.42 14.00 -9.96
CA LEU A 239 10.89 13.97 -9.95
C LEU A 239 11.46 14.01 -11.37
N GLY A 240 10.98 13.14 -12.25
CA GLY A 240 11.47 13.03 -13.62
C GLY A 240 11.18 14.27 -14.46
N ILE A 241 10.00 14.89 -14.31
CA ILE A 241 9.64 16.07 -15.10
C ILE A 241 10.23 17.38 -14.56
N SER A 242 10.43 17.48 -13.24
CA SER A 242 11.00 18.69 -12.63
C SER A 242 12.52 18.70 -12.65
N GLU A 243 13.14 17.52 -12.78
CA GLU A 243 14.57 17.30 -12.58
C GLU A 243 15.10 17.82 -11.23
N LEU A 244 14.19 18.01 -10.26
CA LEU A 244 14.47 18.68 -9.00
C LEU A 244 14.06 17.84 -7.80
N SER A 245 12.77 17.49 -7.69
CA SER A 245 12.23 16.86 -6.48
C SER A 245 10.94 16.08 -6.76
N ASN A 246 10.70 15.04 -5.97
CA ASN A 246 9.43 14.32 -5.92
C ASN A 246 8.42 14.95 -4.92
N ASP A 247 8.85 15.98 -4.18
CA ASP A 247 8.03 16.70 -3.20
C ASP A 247 7.22 17.82 -3.87
N CYS A 248 5.92 17.88 -3.59
CA CYS A 248 5.02 18.91 -4.15
C CYS A 248 5.07 20.26 -3.42
N ARG A 249 5.84 20.39 -2.35
CA ARG A 249 5.96 21.61 -1.53
C ARG A 249 7.11 22.49 -2.00
#